data_AF-A0A7J2HR69-F1
#
_entry.id   AF-A0A7J2HR69-F1
#
_cell.length_a   1.000
_cell.length_b   1.000
_cell.length_c   1.000
_cell.angle_alpha   90.00
_cell.angle_beta   90.00
_cell.angle_gamma   90.00
#
_symmetry.space_group_name_H-M   'P 1'
#
loop_
_entity.id
_entity.type
_entity.pdbx_description
1 polymer ?
#
loop_
_entity_poly.entity_id
_entity_poly.type
_entity_poly.pdbx_seq_one_letter_code
_entity_poly.pdbx_strand_id
1 'polypeptide(L)'
;MKIIVLQGGEDIKRRTNRELLEAIVKISRRKSIAVIPWTTDDPEKERYYRGVIADYFRELGAKEIYFIERRHEKEEIRMILDKTDILYLPGGDPKILYSTIKEKRIEELIKNSMELLSAIPQEQ
;
A
#
# COMPACT_ATOMS: atom_id res chain seq x y z
N MET A 1 8.57 -15.57 4.69
CA MET A 1 9.51 -14.45 4.48
C MET A 1 8.69 -13.22 4.13
N LYS A 2 8.86 -12.13 4.88
CA LYS A 2 8.17 -10.85 4.67
C LYS A 2 9.20 -9.83 4.21
N ILE A 3 8.85 -9.01 3.23
CA ILE A 3 9.73 -8.00 2.64
C ILE A 3 9.07 -6.65 2.87
N ILE A 4 9.78 -5.74 3.52
CA ILE A 4 9.37 -4.34 3.66
C ILE A 4 10.28 -3.52 2.76
N VAL A 5 9.66 -2.70 1.90
CA VAL A 5 10.37 -1.77 1.04
C VAL A 5 9.93 -0.37 1.41
N LEU A 6 10.88 0.43 1.88
CA LEU A 6 10.68 1.84 2.15
C LEU A 6 11.32 2.63 1.00
N GLN A 7 10.50 3.39 0.28
CA GLN A 7 10.96 4.22 -0.83
C GLN A 7 10.72 5.69 -0.54
N GLY A 8 11.75 6.51 -0.73
CA GLY A 8 11.60 7.97 -0.67
C GLY A 8 10.90 8.48 -1.93
N GLY A 9 9.63 8.87 -1.80
CA GLY A 9 8.90 9.63 -2.82
C GLY A 9 8.85 8.98 -4.20
N GLU A 10 8.38 7.73 -4.28
CA GLU A 10 8.17 7.08 -5.58
C GLU A 10 7.23 7.92 -6.45
N ASP A 11 7.71 8.35 -7.62
CA ASP A 11 6.86 8.87 -8.68
C ASP A 11 6.51 7.71 -9.62
N ILE A 12 5.36 7.09 -9.37
CA ILE A 12 4.82 6.00 -10.19
C ILE A 12 4.69 6.41 -11.66
N LYS A 13 4.54 7.71 -11.97
CA LYS A 13 4.50 8.20 -13.35
C LYS A 13 5.88 8.13 -14.01
N ARG A 14 6.94 8.38 -13.25
CA ARG A 14 8.33 8.28 -13.72
C ARG A 14 8.86 6.86 -13.72
N ARG A 15 8.16 5.91 -13.08
CA ARG A 15 8.47 4.48 -13.09
C ARG A 15 9.90 4.17 -12.62
N THR A 16 10.45 5.00 -11.74
CA THR A 16 11.86 4.94 -11.32
C THR A 16 12.21 3.64 -10.60
N ASN A 17 11.21 2.98 -10.01
CA ASN A 17 11.39 1.75 -9.24
C ASN A 17 10.74 0.52 -9.89
N ARG A 18 10.46 0.60 -11.21
CA ARG A 18 9.75 -0.44 -11.96
C ARG A 18 10.36 -1.82 -11.76
N GLU A 19 11.67 -1.96 -11.90
CA GLU A 19 12.37 -3.24 -11.81
C GLU A 19 12.21 -3.89 -10.42
N LEU A 20 12.33 -3.09 -9.36
CA LEU A 20 12.15 -3.58 -7.99
C LEU A 20 10.71 -4.05 -7.76
N LEU A 21 9.72 -3.24 -8.12
CA LEU A 21 8.32 -3.60 -7.93
C LEU A 21 7.91 -4.78 -8.82
N GLU A 22 8.45 -4.88 -10.03
CA GLU A 22 8.29 -6.06 -10.89
C GLU A 22 8.85 -7.32 -10.23
N ALA A 23 10.05 -7.24 -9.64
CA ALA A 23 10.65 -8.36 -8.93
C ALA A 23 9.79 -8.80 -7.73
N ILE A 24 9.25 -7.85 -6.96
CA ILE A 24 8.35 -8.11 -5.83
C ILE A 24 7.06 -8.80 -6.31
N VAL A 25 6.45 -8.31 -7.39
CA VAL A 25 5.27 -8.95 -7.99
C VAL A 25 5.60 -10.34 -8.50
N LYS A 26 6.77 -10.56 -9.12
CA LYS A 26 7.19 -11.88 -9.63
C LYS A 26 7.36 -12.92 -8.53
N ILE A 27 7.91 -12.56 -7.37
CA ILE A 27 8.11 -13.49 -6.24
C ILE A 27 6.84 -13.69 -5.40
N SER A 28 5.82 -12.85 -5.58
CA SER A 28 4.53 -13.01 -4.90
C SER A 28 3.75 -14.22 -5.44
N ARG A 29 3.08 -14.95 -4.54
CA ARG A 29 2.46 -16.24 -4.84
C ARG A 29 1.18 -16.11 -5.68
N ARG A 30 0.26 -15.25 -5.23
CA ARG A 30 -1.04 -14.96 -5.84
C ARG A 30 -0.96 -13.77 -6.79
N LYS A 31 0.05 -12.91 -6.68
CA LYS A 31 0.17 -11.64 -7.43
C LYS A 31 -0.99 -10.70 -7.12
N SER A 32 -1.44 -10.72 -5.87
CA SER A 32 -2.54 -9.90 -5.37
C SER A 32 -2.02 -8.75 -4.51
N ILE A 33 -2.53 -7.55 -4.76
CA ILE A 33 -2.05 -6.31 -4.15
C ILE A 33 -3.20 -5.60 -3.44
N ALA A 34 -3.01 -5.23 -2.18
CA ALA A 34 -3.83 -4.26 -1.45
C ALA A 34 -3.19 -2.88 -1.59
N VAL A 35 -4.00 -1.84 -1.81
CA VAL A 35 -3.57 -0.44 -1.87
C VAL A 35 -4.36 0.36 -0.84
N ILE A 36 -3.68 1.15 -0.01
CA ILE A 36 -4.31 2.14 0.89
C ILE A 36 -4.10 3.55 0.31
N PRO A 37 -5.06 4.13 -0.42
CA PRO A 37 -4.87 5.39 -1.13
C PRO A 37 -5.09 6.65 -0.27
N TRP A 38 -5.18 6.54 1.06
CA TRP A 38 -5.57 7.63 1.98
C TRP A 38 -4.48 8.68 2.22
N THR A 39 -3.90 9.23 1.17
CA THR A 39 -2.78 10.19 1.26
C THR A 39 -3.17 11.60 0.80
N THR A 40 -4.46 11.82 0.54
CA THR A 40 -5.04 13.10 0.16
C THR A 40 -6.52 13.15 0.56
N ASP A 41 -7.04 14.36 0.81
CA ASP A 41 -8.47 14.60 1.02
C ASP A 41 -9.17 15.09 -0.26
N ASP A 42 -8.43 15.18 -1.38
CA ASP A 42 -8.97 15.51 -2.70
C ASP A 42 -9.50 14.23 -3.39
N PRO A 43 -10.83 14.09 -3.56
CA PRO A 43 -11.43 12.89 -4.15
C PRO A 43 -11.11 12.72 -5.65
N GLU A 44 -10.86 13.82 -6.37
CA GLU A 44 -10.47 13.76 -7.78
C GLU A 44 -9.05 13.24 -7.92
N LYS A 45 -8.14 13.75 -7.08
CA LYS A 45 -6.76 13.25 -7.00
C LYS A 45 -6.73 11.78 -6.63
N GLU A 46 -7.50 11.37 -5.61
CA GLU A 46 -7.60 9.96 -5.20
C GLU A 46 -8.08 9.06 -6.36
N ARG A 47 -9.16 9.45 -7.05
CA ARG A 47 -9.68 8.71 -8.23
C ARG A 47 -8.67 8.64 -9.37
N TYR A 48 -8.00 9.75 -9.67
CA TYR A 48 -7.00 9.80 -10.72
C TYR A 48 -5.83 8.84 -10.41
N TYR A 49 -5.25 8.94 -9.21
CA TYR A 49 -4.13 8.09 -8.82
C TYR A 49 -4.51 6.62 -8.68
N ARG A 50 -5.76 6.32 -8.33
CA ARG A 50 -6.28 4.94 -8.36
C ARG A 50 -6.10 4.29 -9.73
N GLY A 51 -6.49 4.99 -10.81
CA GLY A 51 -6.33 4.49 -12.18
C GLY A 51 -4.86 4.27 -12.51
N VAL A 52 -4.02 5.27 -12.24
CA VAL A 52 -2.58 5.21 -12.50
C VAL A 52 -1.91 4.03 -11.77
N ILE A 53 -2.23 3.82 -10.49
CA ILE A 53 -1.69 2.72 -9.68
C ILE A 53 -2.17 1.37 -10.23
N ALA A 54 -3.45 1.26 -10.58
CA ALA A 54 -4.01 0.02 -11.11
C ALA A 54 -3.34 -0.39 -12.43
N ASP A 55 -3.18 0.55 -13.36
CA ASP A 55 -2.56 0.29 -14.65
C ASP A 55 -1.08 -0.06 -14.49
N TYR A 56 -0.37 0.67 -13.64
CA TYR A 56 1.03 0.38 -13.33
C TYR A 56 1.23 -1.04 -12.81
N PHE A 57 0.48 -1.47 -11.79
CA PHE A 57 0.66 -2.82 -11.24
C PHE A 57 0.17 -3.93 -12.18
N ARG A 58 -0.85 -3.68 -13.03
CA ARG A 58 -1.23 -4.62 -14.09
C ARG A 58 -0.09 -4.84 -15.07
N GLU A 59 0.58 -3.76 -15.50
CA GLU A 59 1.73 -3.86 -16.38
C GLU A 59 2.92 -4.61 -15.74
N LEU A 60 3.03 -4.59 -14.42
CA LEU A 60 4.01 -5.38 -13.66
C LEU A 60 3.61 -6.86 -13.49
N GLY A 61 2.43 -7.25 -13.95
CA GLY A 61 1.94 -8.62 -13.90
C GLY A 61 1.13 -8.97 -12.64
N ALA A 62 0.62 -7.97 -11.91
CA ALA A 62 -0.35 -8.20 -10.85
C ALA A 62 -1.64 -8.79 -11.43
N LYS A 63 -2.21 -9.80 -10.77
CA LYS A 63 -3.45 -10.45 -11.18
C LYS A 63 -4.67 -9.77 -10.56
N GLU A 64 -4.55 -9.40 -9.30
CA GLU A 64 -5.65 -8.85 -8.49
C GLU A 64 -5.16 -7.58 -7.78
N ILE A 65 -5.96 -6.51 -7.83
CA ILE A 65 -5.64 -5.24 -7.18
C ILE A 65 -6.88 -4.80 -6.39
N TYR A 66 -6.73 -4.70 -5.08
CA TYR A 66 -7.78 -4.32 -4.14
C TYR A 66 -7.46 -2.96 -3.54
N PHE A 67 -8.35 -2.00 -3.73
CA PHE A 67 -8.25 -0.71 -3.06
C PHE A 67 -9.00 -0.76 -1.75
N ILE A 68 -8.32 -0.36 -0.67
CA ILE A 68 -8.89 -0.24 0.65
C ILE A 68 -9.50 1.16 0.76
N GLU A 69 -10.81 1.28 0.50
CA GLU A 69 -11.52 2.55 0.53
C GLU A 69 -11.71 3.08 1.96
N ARG A 70 -11.86 4.41 2.11
CA ARG A 70 -12.21 5.02 3.40
C ARG A 70 -13.56 4.56 3.96
N ARG A 71 -14.47 4.10 3.11
CA ARG A 71 -15.77 3.54 3.53
C ARG A 71 -15.69 2.09 4.04
N HIS A 72 -14.58 1.39 3.81
CA HIS A 72 -14.48 0.00 4.25
C HIS A 72 -14.37 -0.06 5.77
N GLU A 73 -15.16 -0.95 6.35
CA GLU A 73 -15.12 -1.30 7.76
C GLU A 73 -13.93 -2.21 8.06
N LYS A 74 -13.53 -2.28 9.33
CA LYS A 74 -12.36 -3.03 9.77
C LYS A 74 -12.34 -4.48 9.30
N GLU A 75 -13.48 -5.15 9.28
CA GLU A 75 -13.58 -6.55 8.83
C GLU A 75 -13.40 -6.68 7.31
N GLU A 76 -13.94 -5.75 6.52
CA GLU A 76 -13.72 -5.72 5.07
C GLU A 76 -12.24 -5.49 4.74
N ILE A 77 -11.58 -4.61 5.49
CA ILE A 77 -10.14 -4.35 5.38
C ILE A 77 -9.36 -5.63 5.67
N ARG A 78 -9.70 -6.34 6.75
CA ARG A 78 -9.09 -7.62 7.10
C ARG A 78 -9.25 -8.65 5.98
N MET A 79 -10.46 -8.81 5.44
CA MET A 79 -10.73 -9.75 4.34
C MET A 79 -9.92 -9.41 3.08
N ILE A 80 -9.68 -8.13 2.79
CA ILE A 80 -8.79 -7.70 1.71
C ILE A 80 -7.36 -8.12 2.02
N LEU A 81 -6.84 -7.77 3.20
CA LEU A 81 -5.46 -8.07 3.59
C LEU A 81 -5.16 -9.58 3.59
N ASP A 82 -6.08 -10.41 4.10
CA ASP A 82 -5.92 -11.86 4.21
C ASP A 82 -5.80 -12.57 2.84
N LYS A 83 -6.28 -11.95 1.76
CA LYS A 83 -6.17 -12.51 0.39
C LYS A 83 -5.09 -11.85 -0.47
N THR A 84 -4.38 -10.85 0.06
CA THR A 84 -3.32 -10.12 -0.66
C THR A 84 -1.93 -10.56 -0.26
N ASP A 85 -1.00 -10.60 -1.22
CA ASP A 85 0.40 -10.87 -0.94
C ASP A 85 1.20 -9.59 -0.63
N ILE A 86 0.78 -8.46 -1.21
CA ILE A 86 1.49 -7.19 -1.17
C ILE A 86 0.55 -6.11 -0.64
N LEU A 87 1.01 -5.33 0.34
CA LEU A 87 0.33 -4.11 0.78
C LEU A 87 1.16 -2.90 0.30
N TYR A 88 0.58 -2.07 -0.56
CA TYR A 88 1.18 -0.88 -1.12
C TYR A 88 0.60 0.39 -0.51
N LEU A 89 1.48 1.29 -0.09
CA LEU A 89 1.15 2.62 0.43
C LEU A 89 1.70 3.65 -0.58
N PRO A 90 0.84 4.33 -1.36
CA PRO A 90 1.29 5.35 -2.30
C PRO A 90 1.87 6.56 -1.55
N GLY A 91 2.63 7.38 -2.29
CA GLY A 91 3.07 8.69 -1.78
C GLY A 91 1.90 9.67 -1.56
N GLY A 92 2.16 10.72 -0.80
CA GLY A 92 1.23 11.82 -0.52
C GLY A 92 1.45 12.35 0.90
N ASP A 93 0.41 12.79 1.59
CA ASP A 93 0.52 13.31 2.95
C ASP A 93 0.50 12.17 4.01
N PRO A 94 1.63 11.92 4.70
CA PRO A 94 1.70 10.88 5.73
C PRO A 94 0.80 11.17 6.94
N LYS A 95 0.47 12.44 7.21
CA LYS A 95 -0.41 12.81 8.33
C LYS A 95 -1.84 12.34 8.08
N ILE A 96 -2.34 12.51 6.85
CA ILE A 96 -3.67 12.03 6.43
C ILE A 96 -3.73 10.50 6.51
N LEU A 97 -2.69 9.81 6.04
CA LEU A 97 -2.61 8.35 6.11
C LEU A 97 -2.62 7.87 7.56
N TYR A 98 -1.78 8.46 8.41
CA TYR A 98 -1.66 8.07 9.81
C TYR A 98 -2.95 8.35 10.59
N SER A 99 -3.56 9.53 10.43
CA SER A 99 -4.82 9.86 11.11
C SER A 99 -5.95 8.91 10.70
N THR A 100 -6.05 8.58 9.40
CA THR A 100 -7.08 7.66 8.90
C THR A 100 -6.88 6.24 9.42
N ILE A 101 -5.63 5.75 9.47
CA ILE A 101 -5.29 4.45 10.06
C ILE A 101 -5.68 4.39 11.54
N LYS A 102 -5.41 5.48 12.29
CA LYS A 102 -5.75 5.61 13.71
C LYS A 102 -7.26 5.61 13.94
N GLU A 103 -7.99 6.40 13.16
CA GLU A 103 -9.45 6.50 13.22
C GLU A 103 -10.10 5.13 12.99
N LYS A 104 -9.60 4.37 12.00
CA LYS A 104 -10.12 3.04 11.68
C LYS A 104 -9.64 1.92 12.61
N ARG A 105 -8.70 2.20 13.52
CA ARG A 105 -8.14 1.24 14.49
C ARG A 105 -7.62 -0.05 13.84
N ILE A 106 -6.91 0.10 12.71
CA ILE A 106 -6.38 -1.02 11.90
C ILE A 106 -4.87 -1.18 12.01
N GLU A 107 -4.19 -0.50 12.93
CA GLU A 107 -2.74 -0.56 13.08
C GLU A 107 -2.24 -1.99 13.22
N GLU A 108 -2.94 -2.78 14.03
CA GLU A 108 -2.60 -4.19 14.24
C GLU A 108 -2.87 -5.06 13.01
N LEU A 109 -3.85 -4.71 12.16
CA LEU A 109 -4.05 -5.41 10.88
C LEU A 109 -2.89 -5.12 9.92
N ILE A 110 -2.44 -3.87 9.86
CA ILE A 110 -1.30 -3.46 9.04
C ILE A 110 -0.01 -4.13 9.57
N LYS A 111 0.24 -4.13 10.88
CA LYS A 111 1.40 -4.81 11.48
C LYS A 111 1.35 -6.33 11.35
N ASN A 112 0.18 -6.96 11.39
CA ASN A 112 0.10 -8.42 11.22
C ASN A 112 0.30 -8.82 9.75
N SER A 113 -0.16 -7.98 8.82
CA SER A 113 0.17 -8.11 7.40
C SER A 113 1.63 -7.74 7.09
N MET A 114 2.28 -6.91 7.91
CA MET A 114 3.68 -6.45 7.81
C MET A 114 4.48 -6.72 9.09
N GLU A 115 5.28 -7.79 9.20
CA GLU A 115 6.20 -7.90 10.36
C GLU A 115 7.25 -6.81 10.32
N LEU A 116 7.05 -5.79 11.17
CA LEU A 116 7.93 -4.66 11.39
C LEU A 116 9.19 -5.08 12.16
N LEU A 117 10.37 -4.67 11.70
CA LEU A 117 11.51 -4.39 12.57
C LEU A 117 11.73 -2.88 12.54
N SER A 118 11.45 -2.21 13.66
CA SER A 118 11.70 -0.78 13.85
C SER A 118 13.16 -0.54 14.27
N ALA A 119 13.84 0.40 13.63
CA ALA A 119 14.94 1.14 14.24
C ALA A 119 14.48 2.59 14.43
N ILE A 120 14.03 2.91 15.64
CA ILE A 120 13.91 4.29 16.10
C ILE A 120 15.32 4.70 16.54
N PRO A 121 15.89 5.82 16.07
CA PRO A 121 17.10 6.37 16.67
C PRO A 121 16.80 6.71 18.13
N GLN A 122 17.52 6.09 19.06
CA GLN A 122 17.61 6.62 20.42
C GLN A 122 18.41 7.91 20.30
N GLU A 123 17.77 9.06 20.52
CA GLU A 123 18.49 10.30 20.80
C GLU A 123 19.32 10.07 22.08
N GLN A 124 20.62 10.31 21.98
CA GLN A 124 21.52 10.51 23.13
C GLN A 124 21.59 12.01 23.42
#